data_AF-A0A060SJU2-F1
#
_entry.id   AF-A0A060SJU2-F1
#
_cell.length_a   1.000
_cell.length_b   1.000
_cell.length_c   1.000
_cell.angle_alpha   90.00
_cell.angle_beta   90.00
_cell.angle_gamma   90.00
#
_symmetry.space_group_name_H-M   'P 1'
#
loop_
_entity.id
_entity.type
_entity.pdbx_description
1 polymer ?
#
loop_
_entity_poly.entity_id
_entity_poly.type
_entity_poly.pdbx_seq_one_letter_code
_entity_poly.pdbx_strand_id
1 'polypeptide(L)'
;MLAEPRDANSPAPLWPRSLNAQYEWRELLQLAVAHPCPQDELYSHLPDTLLDLALRCWPRHYKHHTMFKRNFPEAGARWSDPLLASSEMLHILRKIRAPGLTYLDLEFRADSGDEQLFRHIGSVFPALKGLMIHRYRGSGEEEPPLVNIASYLARLQHLEVLMLHLDFADLPDVDICTRFRRRKPGHRSGGQPQLSDSFATLKRAANTLAGLLGPALLYVCLLRPLRRHRQQWVPFHIVRSDGAEAGTGHAFAEECQTPLFDDFILPHGHKFSIYEDD
;
A
#
# COMPACT_ATOMS: atom_id res chain seq x y z
N MET A 1 -3.60 -27.06 1.30
CA MET A 1 -3.00 -27.47 0.02
C MET A 1 -3.37 -26.39 -0.99
N LEU A 2 -2.50 -25.40 -1.20
CA LEU A 2 -2.75 -24.29 -2.13
C LEU A 2 -2.45 -24.81 -3.54
N ALA A 3 -3.46 -24.83 -4.41
CA ALA A 3 -3.28 -25.23 -5.80
C ALA A 3 -2.68 -24.05 -6.58
N GLU A 4 -1.49 -24.26 -7.15
CA GLU A 4 -0.85 -23.28 -8.04
C GLU A 4 -1.54 -23.27 -9.42
N PRO A 5 -1.65 -22.10 -10.10
CA PRO A 5 -2.00 -22.05 -11.51
C PRO A 5 -0.96 -22.79 -12.36
N ARG A 6 -1.40 -23.48 -13.42
CA ARG A 6 -0.56 -24.30 -14.31
C ARG A 6 0.53 -23.51 -15.04
N ASP A 7 0.40 -22.19 -15.16
CA ASP A 7 1.34 -21.32 -15.87
C ASP A 7 1.94 -20.30 -14.91
N ALA A 8 3.20 -20.51 -14.52
CA ALA A 8 3.87 -19.75 -13.46
C ALA A 8 4.15 -18.26 -13.77
N ASN A 9 3.79 -17.79 -14.97
CA ASN A 9 4.23 -16.48 -15.46
C ASN A 9 3.10 -15.46 -15.71
N SER A 10 1.82 -15.84 -15.61
CA SER A 10 0.72 -14.87 -15.74
C SER A 10 -0.52 -15.35 -14.98
N PRO A 11 -1.14 -14.50 -14.14
CA PRO A 11 -2.38 -14.86 -13.47
C PRO A 11 -3.49 -15.10 -14.49
N ALA A 12 -4.22 -16.20 -14.32
CA ALA A 12 -5.36 -16.53 -15.17
C ALA A 12 -6.60 -15.71 -14.76
N PRO A 13 -7.47 -15.34 -15.71
CA PRO A 13 -8.76 -14.73 -15.38
C PRO A 13 -9.57 -15.62 -14.43
N LEU A 14 -10.13 -15.00 -13.38
CA LEU A 14 -11.00 -15.62 -12.39
C LEU A 14 -12.45 -15.70 -12.88
N TRP A 15 -12.88 -14.77 -13.73
CA TRP A 15 -14.27 -14.66 -14.17
C TRP A 15 -14.74 -15.91 -14.95
N PRO A 16 -15.78 -16.63 -14.48
CA PRO A 16 -16.37 -17.72 -15.23
C PRO A 16 -17.24 -17.17 -16.35
N ARG A 17 -17.06 -17.67 -17.58
CA ARG A 17 -17.88 -17.28 -18.75
C ARG A 17 -19.39 -17.52 -18.58
N SER A 18 -19.80 -18.31 -17.59
CA SER A 18 -21.19 -18.67 -17.30
C SER A 18 -21.81 -17.90 -16.12
N LEU A 19 -21.06 -17.03 -15.44
CA LEU A 19 -21.54 -16.34 -14.25
C LEU A 19 -22.38 -15.12 -14.60
N ASN A 20 -23.60 -15.03 -14.06
CA ASN A 20 -24.40 -13.81 -14.11
C ASN A 20 -24.27 -13.04 -12.79
N ALA A 21 -23.13 -12.35 -12.58
CA ALA A 21 -22.86 -11.70 -11.28
C ALA A 21 -23.81 -10.54 -10.96
N GLN A 22 -24.59 -10.05 -11.93
CA GLN A 22 -25.64 -9.09 -11.65
C GLN A 22 -26.66 -9.62 -10.64
N TYR A 23 -26.77 -10.93 -10.42
CA TYR A 23 -27.64 -11.51 -9.38
C TYR A 23 -26.87 -12.08 -8.19
N GLU A 24 -25.76 -12.78 -8.43
CA GLU A 24 -25.08 -13.52 -7.36
C GLU A 24 -24.27 -12.64 -6.41
N TRP A 25 -23.78 -11.49 -6.88
CA TRP A 25 -22.89 -10.63 -6.09
C TRP A 25 -23.50 -9.28 -5.74
N ARG A 26 -24.82 -9.13 -5.85
CA ARG A 26 -25.51 -7.85 -5.56
C ARG A 26 -25.23 -7.28 -4.18
N GLU A 27 -24.91 -8.14 -3.21
CA GLU A 27 -24.66 -7.75 -1.82
C GLU A 27 -23.17 -7.83 -1.46
N LEU A 28 -22.28 -8.00 -2.45
CA LEU A 28 -20.84 -8.06 -2.19
C LEU A 28 -20.38 -6.68 -1.69
N LEU A 29 -19.90 -6.65 -0.45
CA LEU A 29 -19.34 -5.45 0.18
C LEU A 29 -17.82 -5.40 0.10
N GLN A 30 -17.17 -6.57 0.01
CA GLN A 30 -15.71 -6.67 0.11
C GLN A 30 -15.16 -7.70 -0.86
N LEU A 31 -14.04 -7.37 -1.50
CA LEU A 31 -13.34 -8.28 -2.40
C LEU A 31 -11.83 -8.14 -2.26
N ALA A 32 -11.14 -9.27 -2.09
CA ALA A 32 -9.68 -9.34 -2.20
C ALA A 32 -9.30 -10.30 -3.32
N VAL A 33 -8.52 -9.81 -4.28
CA VAL A 33 -7.98 -10.60 -5.39
C VAL A 33 -6.47 -10.67 -5.24
N ALA A 34 -5.97 -11.87 -4.98
CA ALA A 34 -4.55 -12.16 -5.03
C ALA A 34 -4.10 -12.37 -6.49
N HIS A 35 -2.98 -11.78 -6.88
CA HIS A 35 -2.41 -11.88 -8.23
C HIS A 35 -3.41 -11.44 -9.31
N PRO A 36 -3.88 -10.18 -9.27
CA PRO A 36 -4.90 -9.70 -10.18
C PRO A 36 -4.47 -9.80 -11.66
N CYS A 37 -5.42 -10.15 -12.54
CA CYS A 37 -5.18 -10.32 -13.97
C CYS A 37 -5.80 -9.15 -14.77
N PRO A 38 -5.02 -8.32 -15.49
CA PRO A 38 -5.58 -7.17 -16.21
C PRO A 38 -6.66 -7.52 -17.22
N GLN A 39 -6.60 -8.72 -17.82
CA GLN A 39 -7.55 -9.18 -18.82
C GLN A 39 -8.86 -9.73 -18.21
N ASP A 40 -8.95 -9.84 -16.89
CA ASP A 40 -10.13 -10.37 -16.23
C ASP A 40 -11.36 -9.48 -16.45
N GLU A 41 -12.49 -10.10 -16.75
CA GLU A 41 -13.79 -9.42 -16.91
C GLU A 41 -14.45 -9.17 -15.55
N LEU A 42 -13.97 -9.87 -14.50
CA LEU A 42 -14.38 -9.70 -13.10
C LEU A 42 -14.61 -8.23 -12.72
N TYR A 43 -13.64 -7.38 -13.05
CA TYR A 43 -13.60 -5.98 -12.65
C TYR A 43 -14.69 -5.11 -13.31
N SER A 44 -15.20 -5.53 -14.46
CA SER A 44 -16.32 -4.86 -15.14
C SER A 44 -17.69 -5.23 -14.58
N HIS A 45 -17.74 -6.24 -13.70
CA HIS A 45 -18.98 -6.78 -13.13
C HIS A 45 -19.08 -6.62 -11.62
N LEU A 46 -18.18 -5.84 -11.00
CA LEU A 46 -18.27 -5.52 -9.59
C LEU A 46 -19.53 -4.70 -9.30
N PRO A 47 -20.26 -4.99 -8.20
CA PRO A 47 -21.49 -4.29 -7.87
C PRO A 47 -21.21 -2.91 -7.26
N ASP A 48 -22.19 -2.00 -7.37
CA ASP A 48 -22.12 -0.68 -6.76
C ASP A 48 -22.14 -0.72 -5.21
N THR A 49 -22.48 -1.87 -4.61
CA THR A 49 -22.46 -2.11 -3.15
C THR A 49 -21.04 -2.33 -2.60
N LEU A 50 -20.04 -2.50 -3.48
CA LEU A 50 -18.68 -2.78 -3.06
C LEU A 50 -18.09 -1.59 -2.30
N LEU A 51 -17.69 -1.83 -1.05
CA LEU A 51 -17.09 -0.84 -0.15
C LEU A 51 -15.57 -1.01 -0.05
N ASP A 52 -15.09 -2.26 -0.08
CA ASP A 52 -13.66 -2.56 0.10
C ASP A 52 -13.10 -3.42 -1.03
N LEU A 53 -11.97 -2.98 -1.59
CA LEU A 53 -11.29 -3.69 -2.67
C LEU A 53 -9.79 -3.79 -2.40
N ALA A 54 -9.25 -5.01 -2.47
CA ALA A 54 -7.81 -5.27 -2.43
C ALA A 54 -7.35 -6.00 -3.70
N LEU A 55 -6.40 -5.40 -4.43
CA LEU A 55 -5.77 -5.94 -5.63
C LEU A 55 -4.25 -6.02 -5.37
N ARG A 56 -3.78 -7.18 -4.91
CA ARG A 56 -2.41 -7.32 -4.40
C ARG A 56 -1.78 -8.68 -4.69
N CYS A 57 -0.46 -8.77 -4.56
CA CYS A 57 0.21 -10.07 -4.62
C CYS A 57 0.03 -10.81 -3.28
N TRP A 58 0.01 -12.14 -3.33
CA TRP A 58 0.10 -12.95 -2.12
C TRP A 58 1.23 -13.98 -2.20
N PRO A 59 2.18 -13.95 -1.23
CA PRO A 59 2.38 -12.86 -0.26
C PRO A 59 2.88 -11.56 -0.92
N ARG A 60 2.90 -10.44 -0.16
CA ARG A 60 3.33 -9.11 -0.64
C ARG A 60 4.77 -9.13 -1.17
N HIS A 61 5.08 -8.37 -2.23
CA HIS A 61 6.40 -8.38 -2.86
C HIS A 61 7.53 -7.96 -1.91
N TYR A 62 7.31 -6.96 -1.03
CA TYR A 62 8.33 -6.55 -0.05
C TYR A 62 8.75 -7.68 0.90
N LYS A 63 7.89 -8.70 1.11
CA LYS A 63 8.22 -9.86 1.94
C LYS A 63 9.31 -10.74 1.32
N HIS A 64 9.64 -10.59 0.03
CA HIS A 64 10.82 -11.22 -0.58
C HIS A 64 12.14 -10.86 0.12
N HIS A 65 12.20 -9.69 0.74
CA HIS A 65 13.38 -9.24 1.45
C HIS A 65 13.37 -9.66 2.93
N THR A 66 12.29 -10.28 3.40
CA THR A 66 12.09 -10.67 4.82
C THR A 66 12.39 -12.16 5.07
N MET A 67 12.18 -12.63 6.31
CA MET A 67 12.31 -14.05 6.66
C MET A 67 11.35 -14.95 5.86
N PHE A 68 10.26 -14.40 5.33
CA PHE A 68 9.24 -15.15 4.60
C PHE A 68 9.83 -15.90 3.39
N LYS A 69 10.77 -15.28 2.66
CA LYS A 69 11.48 -15.92 1.53
C LYS A 69 12.22 -17.20 1.92
N ARG A 70 12.72 -17.31 3.15
CA ARG A 70 13.46 -18.50 3.61
C ARG A 70 12.53 -19.67 3.93
N ASN A 71 11.33 -19.38 4.43
CA ASN A 71 10.39 -20.41 4.87
C ASN A 71 9.55 -20.96 3.69
N PHE A 72 9.47 -20.24 2.57
CA PHE A 72 8.64 -20.63 1.42
C PHE A 72 9.10 -21.93 0.73
N PRO A 73 10.41 -22.15 0.45
CA PRO A 73 10.89 -23.42 -0.08
C PRO A 73 10.69 -24.60 0.87
N GLU A 74 10.81 -24.36 2.18
CA GLU A 74 10.57 -25.38 3.22
C GLU A 74 9.11 -25.83 3.26
N ALA A 75 8.17 -24.96 2.85
CA ALA A 75 6.74 -25.27 2.74
C ALA A 75 6.34 -25.92 1.40
N GLY A 76 7.29 -26.17 0.49
CA GLY A 76 7.02 -26.79 -0.81
C GLY A 76 6.25 -25.93 -1.81
N ALA A 77 6.12 -24.63 -1.55
CA ALA A 77 5.43 -23.68 -2.44
C ALA A 77 6.45 -22.92 -3.31
N ARG A 78 6.09 -22.60 -4.56
CA ARG A 78 6.86 -21.67 -5.40
C ARG A 78 6.21 -20.31 -5.36
N TRP A 79 6.95 -19.31 -4.89
CA TRP A 79 6.47 -17.94 -4.90
C TRP A 79 6.50 -17.42 -6.33
N SER A 80 5.33 -17.17 -6.90
CA SER A 80 5.18 -16.35 -8.10
C SER A 80 4.79 -14.95 -7.65
N ASP A 81 5.46 -13.95 -8.21
CA ASP A 81 5.17 -12.54 -7.93
C ASP A 81 4.91 -11.81 -9.24
N PRO A 82 3.73 -12.05 -9.86
CA PRO A 82 3.30 -11.32 -11.04
C PRO A 82 2.90 -9.90 -10.66
N LEU A 83 3.87 -9.12 -10.18
CA LEU A 83 3.69 -7.73 -9.81
C LEU A 83 3.34 -6.92 -11.06
N LEU A 84 2.10 -6.46 -11.13
CA LEU A 84 1.61 -5.63 -12.22
C LEU A 84 2.39 -4.33 -12.31
N ALA A 85 2.61 -3.83 -13.52
CA ALA A 85 3.02 -2.45 -13.74
C ALA A 85 1.87 -1.47 -13.41
N SER A 86 2.17 -0.21 -13.11
CA SER A 86 1.13 0.79 -12.81
C SER A 86 0.18 1.03 -13.98
N SER A 87 0.65 0.91 -15.23
CA SER A 87 -0.21 0.91 -16.43
C SER A 87 -1.21 -0.26 -16.49
N GLU A 88 -0.79 -1.45 -16.05
CA GLU A 88 -1.65 -2.65 -15.98
C GLU A 88 -2.66 -2.55 -14.84
N MET A 89 -2.25 -2.06 -13.67
CA MET A 89 -3.17 -1.77 -12.57
C MET A 89 -4.20 -0.71 -12.96
N LEU A 90 -3.80 0.33 -13.69
CA LEU A 90 -4.72 1.33 -14.23
C LEU A 90 -5.74 0.72 -15.20
N HIS A 91 -5.32 -0.24 -16.03
CA HIS A 91 -6.24 -0.95 -16.92
C HIS A 91 -7.34 -1.68 -16.13
N ILE A 92 -7.00 -2.28 -14.98
CA ILE A 92 -7.98 -2.86 -14.07
C ILE A 92 -8.90 -1.79 -13.50
N LEU A 93 -8.36 -0.73 -12.88
CA LEU A 93 -9.18 0.30 -12.21
C LEU A 93 -10.11 1.05 -13.16
N ARG A 94 -9.79 1.13 -14.46
CA ARG A 94 -10.68 1.71 -15.49
C ARG A 94 -11.92 0.87 -15.76
N LYS A 95 -11.91 -0.42 -15.45
CA LYS A 95 -13.07 -1.32 -15.60
C LYS A 95 -14.06 -1.19 -14.45
N ILE A 96 -13.59 -0.73 -13.30
CA ILE A 96 -14.34 -0.74 -12.04
C ILE A 96 -15.30 0.45 -11.99
N ARG A 97 -16.56 0.16 -11.68
CA ARG A 97 -17.58 1.15 -11.33
C ARG A 97 -18.06 0.86 -9.91
N ALA A 98 -17.44 1.54 -8.95
CA ALA A 98 -17.75 1.38 -7.53
C ALA A 98 -17.69 2.76 -6.85
N PRO A 99 -18.68 3.65 -7.09
CA PRO A 99 -18.65 5.01 -6.55
C PRO A 99 -18.73 5.05 -5.02
N GLY A 100 -19.27 4.00 -4.40
CA GLY A 100 -19.35 3.83 -2.94
C GLY A 100 -18.10 3.24 -2.29
N LEU A 101 -17.03 2.97 -3.06
CA LEU A 101 -15.82 2.35 -2.54
C LEU A 101 -15.17 3.26 -1.47
N THR A 102 -15.05 2.74 -0.25
CA THR A 102 -14.49 3.42 0.92
C THR A 102 -13.06 3.01 1.22
N TYR A 103 -12.64 1.81 0.82
CA TYR A 103 -11.28 1.31 1.02
C TYR A 103 -10.70 0.69 -0.26
N LEU A 104 -9.46 1.05 -0.56
CA LEU A 104 -8.72 0.52 -1.69
C LEU A 104 -7.29 0.14 -1.29
N ASP A 105 -6.90 -1.11 -1.55
CA ASP A 105 -5.53 -1.63 -1.36
C ASP A 105 -4.95 -2.10 -2.69
N LEU A 106 -3.82 -1.51 -3.10
CA LEU A 106 -3.16 -1.77 -4.36
C LEU A 106 -1.70 -2.18 -4.15
N GLU A 107 -1.21 -3.05 -5.01
CA GLU A 107 0.21 -3.39 -5.11
C GLU A 107 0.66 -3.43 -6.57
N PHE A 108 1.71 -2.67 -6.91
CA PHE A 108 2.21 -2.56 -8.29
C PHE A 108 3.65 -2.04 -8.36
N ARG A 109 4.30 -2.24 -9.51
CA ARG A 109 5.58 -1.63 -9.88
C ARG A 109 5.34 -0.38 -10.71
N ALA A 110 6.09 0.68 -10.45
CA ALA A 110 5.99 1.91 -11.23
C ALA A 110 6.50 1.71 -12.67
N ASP A 111 5.73 2.22 -13.63
CA ASP A 111 6.12 2.45 -15.02
C ASP A 111 5.60 3.83 -15.50
N SER A 112 5.59 4.08 -16.81
CA SER A 112 5.08 5.35 -17.38
C SER A 112 3.60 5.64 -17.09
N GLY A 113 2.82 4.66 -16.63
CA GLY A 113 1.40 4.79 -16.29
C GLY A 113 1.14 5.35 -14.88
N ASP A 114 2.18 5.52 -14.06
CA ASP A 114 2.08 5.86 -12.65
C ASP A 114 1.28 7.15 -12.39
N GLU A 115 1.58 8.22 -13.13
CA GLU A 115 0.84 9.48 -13.06
C GLU A 115 -0.66 9.31 -13.36
N GLN A 116 -0.99 8.56 -14.42
CA GLN A 116 -2.38 8.34 -14.80
C GLN A 116 -3.12 7.48 -13.76
N LEU A 117 -2.44 6.52 -13.14
CA LEU A 117 -2.98 5.68 -12.09
C LEU A 117 -3.42 6.53 -10.88
N PHE A 118 -2.52 7.37 -10.35
CA PHE A 118 -2.85 8.20 -9.20
C PHE A 118 -3.95 9.24 -9.50
N ARG A 119 -3.92 9.85 -10.71
CA ARG A 119 -5.00 10.75 -11.15
C ARG A 119 -6.36 10.03 -11.25
N HIS A 120 -6.37 8.80 -11.76
CA HIS A 120 -7.58 7.98 -11.86
C HIS A 120 -8.13 7.67 -10.46
N ILE A 121 -7.28 7.24 -9.53
CA ILE A 121 -7.68 6.98 -8.13
C ILE A 121 -8.34 8.22 -7.52
N GLY A 122 -7.67 9.38 -7.60
CA GLY A 122 -8.17 10.63 -7.03
C GLY A 122 -9.44 11.19 -7.67
N SER A 123 -9.84 10.70 -8.85
CA SER A 123 -11.01 11.20 -9.58
C SER A 123 -12.20 10.24 -9.57
N VAL A 124 -11.95 8.92 -9.61
CA VAL A 124 -13.00 7.91 -9.81
C VAL A 124 -13.56 7.35 -8.50
N PHE A 125 -12.79 7.40 -7.41
CA PHE A 125 -13.21 6.87 -6.11
C PHE A 125 -13.33 8.00 -5.06
N PRO A 126 -14.27 8.93 -5.22
CA PRO A 126 -14.38 10.11 -4.35
C PRO A 126 -14.76 9.77 -2.90
N ALA A 127 -15.40 8.61 -2.66
CA ALA A 127 -15.83 8.14 -1.35
C ALA A 127 -14.70 7.47 -0.54
N LEU A 128 -13.47 7.38 -1.07
CA LEU A 128 -12.37 6.75 -0.36
C LEU A 128 -12.07 7.44 0.96
N LYS A 129 -11.99 6.62 1.99
CA LYS A 129 -11.61 6.98 3.35
C LYS A 129 -10.32 6.31 3.79
N GLY A 130 -10.02 5.13 3.28
CA GLY A 130 -8.74 4.48 3.43
C GLY A 130 -8.13 4.12 2.07
N LEU A 131 -6.84 4.42 1.91
CA LEU A 131 -6.07 4.06 0.73
C LEU A 131 -4.75 3.41 1.15
N MET A 132 -4.51 2.18 0.72
CA MET A 132 -3.26 1.47 0.90
C MET A 132 -2.60 1.24 -0.46
N ILE A 133 -1.34 1.65 -0.60
CA ILE A 133 -0.58 1.45 -1.85
C ILE A 133 0.80 0.91 -1.52
N HIS A 134 1.12 -0.23 -2.12
CA HIS A 134 2.47 -0.78 -2.21
C HIS A 134 3.01 -0.53 -3.61
N ARG A 135 3.75 0.58 -3.76
CA ARG A 135 4.40 0.98 -5.00
C ARG A 135 5.89 0.67 -4.92
N TYR A 136 6.36 -0.17 -5.85
CA TYR A 136 7.78 -0.47 -6.01
C TYR A 136 8.39 0.37 -7.13
N ARG A 137 9.65 0.78 -6.97
CA ARG A 137 10.31 1.63 -7.96
C ARG A 137 10.40 0.98 -9.33
N GLY A 138 10.25 1.81 -10.35
CA GLY A 138 10.54 1.48 -11.73
C GLY A 138 12.04 1.33 -11.97
N SER A 139 12.40 0.77 -13.13
CA SER A 139 13.82 0.67 -13.51
C SER A 139 14.40 2.08 -13.69
N GLY A 140 15.51 2.37 -13.00
CA GLY A 140 16.19 3.67 -13.07
C GLY A 140 15.56 4.79 -12.24
N GLU A 141 14.51 4.50 -11.46
CA GLU A 141 13.91 5.46 -10.54
C GLU A 141 14.73 5.54 -9.24
N GLU A 142 15.24 6.74 -8.91
CA GLU A 142 15.99 6.98 -7.69
C GLU A 142 15.06 7.25 -6.51
N GLU A 143 14.10 8.16 -6.69
CA GLU A 143 13.14 8.59 -5.68
C GLU A 143 11.69 8.54 -6.20
N PRO A 144 10.71 8.22 -5.33
CA PRO A 144 9.30 8.27 -5.71
C PRO A 144 8.83 9.72 -5.94
N PRO A 145 7.94 9.97 -6.91
CA PRO A 145 7.43 11.31 -7.24
C PRO A 145 6.38 11.78 -6.22
N LEU A 146 6.78 11.93 -4.96
CA LEU A 146 5.90 12.11 -3.81
C LEU A 146 4.97 13.32 -3.92
N VAL A 147 5.50 14.46 -4.36
CA VAL A 147 4.70 15.69 -4.52
C VAL A 147 3.61 15.49 -5.57
N ASN A 148 3.93 14.83 -6.69
CA ASN A 148 2.96 14.52 -7.73
C ASN A 148 1.89 13.56 -7.20
N ILE A 149 2.29 12.47 -6.53
CA ILE A 149 1.37 11.52 -5.89
C ILE A 149 0.39 12.26 -4.96
N ALA A 150 0.91 13.10 -4.07
CA ALA A 150 0.10 13.88 -3.14
C ALA A 150 -0.87 14.81 -3.89
N SER A 151 -0.40 15.51 -4.93
CA SER A 151 -1.24 16.43 -5.71
C SER A 151 -2.40 15.72 -6.42
N TYR A 152 -2.20 14.50 -6.91
CA TYR A 152 -3.24 13.74 -7.59
C TYR A 152 -4.27 13.18 -6.60
N LEU A 153 -3.80 12.77 -5.41
CA LEU A 153 -4.65 12.26 -4.33
C LEU A 153 -5.34 13.38 -3.53
N ALA A 154 -4.92 14.63 -3.65
CA ALA A 154 -5.51 15.79 -2.95
C ALA A 154 -7.01 15.97 -3.25
N ARG A 155 -7.51 15.37 -4.33
CA ARG A 155 -8.94 15.37 -4.69
C ARG A 155 -9.80 14.49 -3.78
N LEU A 156 -9.21 13.54 -3.05
CA LEU A 156 -9.92 12.65 -2.12
C LEU A 156 -10.30 13.40 -0.84
N GLN A 157 -11.42 14.12 -0.86
CA GLN A 157 -11.86 14.98 0.24
C GLN A 157 -12.26 14.21 1.51
N HIS A 158 -12.52 12.91 1.39
CA HIS A 158 -12.92 12.05 2.49
C HIS A 158 -11.81 11.11 2.96
N LEU A 159 -10.59 11.23 2.40
CA LEU A 159 -9.49 10.35 2.77
C LEU A 159 -9.06 10.63 4.21
N GLU A 160 -9.28 9.67 5.10
CA GLU A 160 -8.96 9.73 6.53
C GLU A 160 -7.62 9.05 6.83
N VAL A 161 -7.31 7.96 6.12
CA VAL A 161 -6.09 7.17 6.34
C VAL A 161 -5.38 6.87 5.02
N LEU A 162 -4.08 7.19 4.96
CA LEU A 162 -3.22 6.85 3.84
C LEU A 162 -2.07 5.94 4.28
N MET A 163 -1.97 4.75 3.70
CA MET A 163 -0.92 3.77 3.99
C MET A 163 -0.05 3.55 2.75
N LEU A 164 1.23 3.89 2.81
CA LEU A 164 2.12 3.81 1.65
C LEU A 164 3.38 3.00 1.91
N HIS A 165 3.72 2.13 0.97
CA HIS A 165 5.07 1.72 0.70
C HIS A 165 5.49 2.34 -0.64
N LEU A 166 6.54 3.16 -0.64
CA LEU A 166 7.05 3.85 -1.83
C LEU A 166 8.47 3.43 -2.23
N ASP A 167 9.00 2.38 -1.57
CA ASP A 167 10.32 1.81 -1.87
C ASP A 167 11.46 2.87 -1.93
N PHE A 168 11.55 3.78 -0.95
CA PHE A 168 12.60 4.81 -0.94
C PHE A 168 14.01 4.18 -0.91
N ALA A 169 14.96 4.79 -1.63
CA ALA A 169 16.35 4.33 -1.70
C ALA A 169 17.06 4.26 -0.34
N ASP A 170 16.74 5.20 0.57
CA ASP A 170 17.32 5.29 1.91
C ASP A 170 16.73 4.28 2.91
N LEU A 171 15.73 3.49 2.49
CA LEU A 171 15.19 2.46 3.38
C LEU A 171 16.28 1.43 3.70
N PRO A 172 16.28 0.93 4.94
CA PRO A 172 17.26 -0.05 5.37
C PRO A 172 17.25 -1.27 4.45
N ASP A 173 18.43 -1.76 4.07
CA ASP A 173 18.56 -3.13 3.57
C ASP A 173 17.93 -4.04 4.63
N VAL A 174 16.96 -4.85 4.22
CA VAL A 174 16.08 -5.59 5.12
C VAL A 174 16.92 -6.48 6.06
N ASP A 175 18.15 -6.81 5.69
CA ASP A 175 19.15 -7.57 6.45
C ASP A 175 19.86 -6.85 7.61
N ILE A 176 19.66 -5.55 7.84
CA ILE A 176 20.36 -4.80 8.91
C ILE A 176 20.28 -5.49 10.27
N CYS A 177 19.10 -6.01 10.66
CA CYS A 177 18.93 -6.69 11.95
C CYS A 177 19.76 -7.98 12.09
N THR A 178 20.20 -8.61 10.99
CA THR A 178 21.01 -9.83 11.03
C THR A 178 22.51 -9.56 11.16
N ARG A 179 22.99 -8.41 10.64
CA ARG A 179 24.40 -8.00 10.75
C ARG A 179 24.80 -7.70 12.20
N PHE A 180 23.84 -7.34 13.06
CA PHE A 180 24.08 -7.12 14.50
C PHE A 180 24.47 -8.39 15.27
N ARG A 181 24.05 -9.59 14.83
CA ARG A 181 24.32 -10.85 15.58
C ARG A 181 25.54 -11.63 15.10
N ARG A 182 26.12 -11.30 13.94
CA ARG A 182 27.24 -12.07 13.34
C ARG A 182 28.60 -11.37 13.36
N ARG A 183 28.75 -10.21 13.99
CA ARG A 183 30.03 -9.48 14.01
C ARG A 183 30.81 -9.69 15.31
N LYS A 184 32.12 -9.98 15.14
CA LYS A 184 33.12 -10.01 16.21
C LYS A 184 33.14 -8.68 16.98
N PRO A 185 33.45 -8.66 18.29
CA PRO A 185 33.54 -7.43 19.06
C PRO A 185 34.65 -6.55 18.47
N GLY A 186 34.35 -5.32 18.05
CA GLY A 186 35.35 -4.35 17.59
C GLY A 186 35.03 -3.54 16.33
N HIS A 187 33.92 -3.80 15.62
CA HIS A 187 33.49 -2.94 14.50
C HIS A 187 32.35 -2.01 14.90
N ARG A 188 32.57 -0.69 14.78
CA ARG A 188 31.61 0.37 15.11
C ARG A 188 30.30 0.21 14.32
N SER A 189 29.20 0.53 15.01
CA SER A 189 27.80 0.28 14.66
C SER A 189 27.31 1.01 13.41
N GLY A 190 27.30 0.35 12.25
CA GLY A 190 26.76 0.91 10.99
C GLY A 190 25.24 0.89 10.84
N GLY A 191 24.48 0.27 11.76
CA GLY A 191 23.02 0.09 11.60
C GLY A 191 22.14 1.12 12.32
N GLN A 192 22.68 1.91 13.25
CA GLN A 192 21.94 3.01 13.91
C GLN A 192 21.75 4.23 12.98
N PRO A 193 22.78 4.70 12.24
CA PRO A 193 22.63 5.80 11.28
C PRO A 193 21.57 5.50 10.22
N GLN A 194 21.56 4.29 9.66
CA GLN A 194 20.62 3.91 8.60
C GLN A 194 19.15 3.87 9.08
N LEU A 195 18.89 3.55 10.35
CA LEU A 195 17.54 3.61 10.91
C LEU A 195 17.08 5.05 11.16
N SER A 196 17.96 5.92 11.67
CA SER A 196 17.66 7.34 11.82
C SER A 196 17.46 8.04 10.47
N ASP A 197 18.28 7.70 9.47
CA ASP A 197 18.18 8.25 8.12
C ASP A 197 16.87 7.83 7.47
N SER A 198 16.52 6.54 7.56
CA SER A 198 15.22 6.04 7.07
C SER A 198 14.04 6.73 7.75
N PHE A 199 14.10 6.93 9.07
CA PHE A 199 13.04 7.62 9.80
C PHE A 199 12.92 9.09 9.39
N ALA A 200 14.05 9.78 9.19
CA ALA A 200 14.06 11.14 8.68
C ALA A 200 13.42 11.22 7.28
N THR A 201 13.70 10.26 6.39
CA THR A 201 13.05 10.16 5.07
C THR A 201 11.55 9.94 5.19
N LEU A 202 11.09 9.02 6.05
CA LEU A 202 9.66 8.80 6.29
C LEU A 202 8.97 10.04 6.89
N LYS A 203 9.59 10.71 7.86
CA LYS A 203 9.05 11.92 8.46
C LYS A 203 8.96 13.08 7.46
N ARG A 204 9.97 13.25 6.60
CA ARG A 204 9.90 14.25 5.50
C ARG A 204 8.73 13.93 4.58
N ALA A 205 8.58 12.67 4.17
CA ALA A 205 7.50 12.25 3.28
C ALA A 205 6.11 12.46 3.91
N ALA A 206 5.95 12.10 5.19
CA ALA A 206 4.70 12.32 5.92
C ALA A 206 4.34 13.82 6.02
N ASN A 207 5.32 14.70 6.23
CA ASN A 207 5.09 16.15 6.24
C ASN A 207 4.70 16.70 4.85
N THR A 208 5.34 16.22 3.78
CA THR A 208 4.93 16.57 2.41
C THR A 208 3.49 16.16 2.13
N LEU A 209 3.09 14.95 2.54
CA LEU A 209 1.71 14.47 2.38
C LEU A 209 0.73 15.28 3.23
N ALA A 210 1.08 15.58 4.48
CA ALA A 210 0.27 16.38 5.40
C ALA A 210 -0.08 17.76 4.81
N GLY A 211 0.91 18.43 4.20
CA GLY A 211 0.74 19.77 3.63
C GLY A 211 -0.02 19.83 2.30
N LEU A 212 -0.15 18.71 1.58
CA LEU A 212 -0.72 18.67 0.23
C LEU A 212 -2.07 17.96 0.15
N LEU A 213 -2.38 17.07 1.09
CA LEU A 213 -3.62 16.30 1.09
C LEU A 213 -4.76 17.02 1.82
N GLY A 214 -5.98 16.54 1.57
CA GLY A 214 -7.22 17.16 2.03
C GLY A 214 -7.36 17.26 3.56
N PRO A 215 -8.31 18.09 4.03
CA PRO A 215 -8.49 18.36 5.46
C PRO A 215 -8.97 17.15 6.27
N ALA A 216 -9.59 16.15 5.63
CA ALA A 216 -10.07 14.94 6.30
C ALA A 216 -8.95 13.97 6.71
N LEU A 217 -7.72 14.13 6.19
CA LEU A 217 -6.62 13.19 6.46
C LEU A 217 -6.20 13.23 7.93
N LEU A 218 -6.38 12.10 8.63
CA LEU A 218 -6.05 11.93 10.03
C LEU A 218 -4.69 11.26 10.22
N TYR A 219 -4.39 10.26 9.38
CA TYR A 219 -3.19 9.43 9.53
C TYR A 219 -2.48 9.17 8.19
N VAL A 220 -1.15 9.20 8.25
CA VAL A 220 -0.26 8.67 7.22
C VAL A 220 0.59 7.57 7.83
N CYS A 221 0.51 6.36 7.29
CA CYS A 221 1.33 5.23 7.71
C CYS A 221 2.32 4.88 6.60
N LEU A 222 3.62 4.89 6.90
CA LEU A 222 4.65 4.55 5.92
C LEU A 222 5.33 3.23 6.25
N LEU A 223 5.41 2.32 5.27
CA LEU A 223 6.03 1.02 5.46
C LEU A 223 7.56 1.13 5.42
N ARG A 224 8.18 0.69 6.52
CA ARG A 224 9.60 0.42 6.65
C ARG A 224 9.80 -1.11 6.71
N PRO A 225 10.15 -1.77 5.59
CA PRO A 225 10.30 -3.22 5.57
C PRO A 225 11.53 -3.64 6.41
N LEU A 226 11.29 -4.31 7.53
CA LEU A 226 12.33 -4.79 8.45
C LEU A 226 12.24 -6.31 8.63
N ARG A 227 13.35 -7.04 8.51
CA ARG A 227 13.36 -8.53 8.50
C ARG A 227 12.81 -9.20 9.76
N ARG A 228 12.80 -8.52 10.91
CA ARG A 228 12.47 -9.10 12.23
C ARG A 228 11.57 -8.21 13.10
N HIS A 229 11.07 -7.11 12.55
CA HIS A 229 10.28 -6.17 13.34
C HIS A 229 8.81 -6.44 13.10
N ARG A 230 8.04 -6.65 14.17
CA ARG A 230 6.57 -6.74 14.08
C ARG A 230 5.99 -5.42 13.59
N GLN A 231 6.59 -4.29 14.00
CA GLN A 231 6.14 -2.96 13.59
C GLN A 231 6.92 -2.47 12.37
N GLN A 232 6.40 -2.76 11.18
CA GLN A 232 6.97 -2.28 9.91
C GLN A 232 6.31 -0.97 9.47
N TRP A 233 5.06 -0.72 9.85
CA TRP A 233 4.39 0.55 9.59
C TRP A 233 4.80 1.60 10.62
N VAL A 234 5.17 2.78 10.14
CA VAL A 234 5.47 3.97 10.94
C VAL A 234 4.29 4.94 10.80
N PRO A 235 3.40 5.02 11.81
CA PRO A 235 2.25 5.91 11.78
C PRO A 235 2.60 7.34 12.15
N PHE A 236 2.03 8.28 11.40
CA PHE A 236 2.07 9.71 11.65
C PHE A 236 0.64 10.24 11.75
N HIS A 237 0.33 10.93 12.85
CA HIS A 237 -0.92 11.67 13.02
C HIS A 237 -0.77 13.06 12.40
N ILE A 238 -1.80 13.53 11.70
CA ILE A 238 -1.78 14.82 11.04
C ILE A 238 -2.34 15.90 11.97
N VAL A 239 -1.47 16.84 12.34
CA VAL A 239 -1.82 18.00 13.16
C VAL A 239 -2.01 19.20 12.25
N ARG A 240 -3.12 19.92 12.43
CA ARG A 240 -3.44 21.15 11.70
C ARG A 240 -3.49 22.30 12.68
N SER A 241 -2.80 23.38 12.37
CA SER A 241 -2.89 24.61 13.15
C SER A 241 -4.11 25.42 12.69
N ASP A 242 -4.98 25.79 13.62
CA ASP A 242 -6.06 26.76 13.38
C ASP A 242 -5.46 28.16 13.23
N GLY A 243 -5.06 28.51 12.01
CA GLY A 243 -4.69 29.87 11.65
C GLY A 243 -5.96 30.70 11.46
N ALA A 244 -6.38 31.43 12.50
CA ALA A 244 -7.52 32.35 12.48
C ALA A 244 -7.34 33.58 11.55
N GLU A 245 -6.27 33.66 10.76
CA GLU A 245 -6.06 34.74 9.80
C GLU A 245 -5.65 34.17 8.43
N ALA A 246 -6.59 34.25 7.49
CA ALA A 246 -6.41 34.14 6.03
C ALA A 246 -5.53 32.99 5.50
N GLY A 247 -6.12 31.80 5.37
CA GLY A 247 -5.98 31.03 4.13
C GLY A 247 -4.86 30.00 4.01
N THR A 248 -3.97 29.83 4.98
CA THR A 248 -2.98 28.73 4.96
C THR A 248 -2.84 28.09 6.33
N GLY A 249 -3.82 27.25 6.70
CA GLY A 249 -3.64 26.33 7.82
C GLY A 249 -2.44 25.44 7.53
N HIS A 250 -1.39 25.53 8.36
CA HIS A 250 -0.21 24.67 8.20
C HIS A 250 -0.53 23.30 8.79
N ALA A 251 -0.39 22.25 7.97
CA ALA A 251 -0.53 20.86 8.38
C ALA A 251 0.84 20.21 8.47
N PHE A 252 1.08 19.44 9.53
CA PHE A 252 2.32 18.69 9.72
C PHE A 252 2.04 17.30 10.30
N ALA A 253 3.01 16.40 10.15
CA ALA A 253 2.94 15.03 10.62
C ALA A 253 3.73 14.85 11.92
N GLU A 254 3.06 14.37 12.96
CA GLU A 254 3.64 13.97 14.23
C GLU A 254 3.70 12.44 14.33
N GLU A 255 4.85 11.89 14.72
CA GLU A 255 5.00 10.45 14.93
C GLU A 255 4.14 10.00 16.12
N CYS A 256 3.38 8.92 15.96
CA CYS A 256 2.65 8.35 17.09
C CYS A 256 3.62 7.63 18.03
N GLN A 257 3.80 8.16 19.25
CA GLN A 257 4.74 7.62 20.24
C GLN A 257 4.30 6.30 20.88
N THR A 258 3.00 6.03 20.92
CA THR A 258 2.48 4.70 21.24
C THR A 258 2.34 3.91 19.94
N PRO A 259 2.79 2.64 19.90
CA PRO A 259 2.20 1.68 19.00
C PRO A 259 0.69 1.92 19.01
N LEU A 260 0.07 1.99 17.83
CA LEU A 260 -1.37 1.85 17.76
C LEU A 260 -1.64 0.43 18.29
N PHE A 261 -1.81 0.33 19.61
CA PHE A 261 -1.75 -0.92 20.37
C PHE A 261 -3.01 -1.69 20.05
N ASP A 262 -2.81 -2.86 19.46
CA ASP A 262 -3.77 -3.94 19.22
C ASP A 262 -5.01 -3.67 18.35
N ASP A 263 -5.41 -2.42 18.09
CA ASP A 263 -6.60 -2.12 17.28
C ASP A 263 -6.53 -0.72 16.63
N PHE A 264 -5.67 -0.53 15.61
CA PHE A 264 -5.91 0.56 14.65
C PHE A 264 -7.11 0.17 13.79
N ILE A 265 -8.30 0.43 14.32
CA ILE A 265 -9.54 0.23 13.59
C ILE A 265 -9.58 1.37 12.57
N LEU A 266 -9.37 1.02 11.29
CA LEU A 266 -9.69 1.95 10.21
C LEU A 266 -11.13 2.45 10.41
N PRO A 267 -11.46 3.70 10.07
CA PRO A 267 -12.75 4.32 10.38
C PRO A 267 -14.02 3.58 9.89
N HIS A 268 -13.91 2.42 9.20
CA HIS A 268 -15.02 1.62 8.68
C HIS A 268 -14.97 0.11 8.99
N GLY A 269 -14.44 -0.27 10.17
CA GLY A 269 -14.92 -1.50 10.83
C GLY A 269 -14.24 -2.82 10.44
N HIS A 270 -13.13 -2.79 9.71
CA HIS A 270 -12.25 -3.97 9.61
C HIS A 270 -11.03 -3.80 10.50
N LYS A 271 -10.76 -4.81 11.33
CA LYS A 271 -9.45 -5.01 11.95
C LYS A 271 -8.47 -5.34 10.82
N PHE A 272 -7.94 -4.32 10.15
CA PHE A 272 -6.65 -4.49 9.50
C PHE A 272 -5.64 -4.49 10.62
N SER A 273 -5.26 -5.67 11.08
CA SER A 273 -4.01 -5.72 11.80
C SER A 273 -2.93 -5.29 10.81
N ILE A 274 -2.44 -4.08 11.00
CA ILE A 274 -1.25 -3.54 10.35
C ILE A 274 -0.02 -4.46 10.55
N TYR A 275 -0.15 -5.50 11.38
CA TYR A 275 0.87 -6.48 11.71
C TYR A 275 0.51 -7.93 11.29
N GLU A 276 -0.70 -8.24 10.82
CA GLU A 276 -1.12 -9.62 10.43
C GLU A 276 -1.24 -9.82 8.91
N ASP A 277 -0.49 -9.09 8.09
CA ASP A 277 -0.17 -9.54 6.71
C ASP A 277 0.81 -10.76 6.78
N ASP A 278 0.50 -11.77 7.62
CA ASP A 278 1.27 -13.00 7.91
C ASP A 278 0.52 -14.26 7.47
#